data_AF-A0A847TK25-F1
#
_entry.id   AF-A0A847TK25-F1
#
_cell.length_a   1.000
_cell.length_b   1.000
_cell.length_c   1.000
_cell.angle_alpha   90.00
_cell.angle_beta   90.00
_cell.angle_gamma   90.00
#
_symmetry.space_group_name_H-M   'P 1'
#
loop_
_entity.id
_entity.type
_entity.pdbx_description
1 polymer ?
#
loop_
_entity_poly.entity_id
_entity_poly.type
_entity_poly.pdbx_seq_one_letter_code
_entity_poly.pdbx_strand_id
1 'polypeptide(L)'
;MNKTFKDLLMATLIPLGLMLVMCITGDEGILLAGIAMLLCAGAYVLIGIICLLSANTHWGKVLLLSAGVILLVGFSTCGLIMNGMGFH
;
A
#
# COMPACT_ATOMS: atom_id res chain seq x y z
N MET A 1 13.71 -18.30 -4.17
CA MET A 1 13.04 -16.99 -3.98
C MET A 1 13.80 -16.23 -2.91
N ASN A 2 14.22 -14.99 -3.19
CA ASN A 2 15.10 -14.22 -2.31
C ASN A 2 14.32 -13.78 -1.05
N LYS A 3 14.93 -13.81 0.15
CA LYS A 3 14.25 -13.59 1.44
C LYS A 3 13.55 -12.23 1.48
N THR A 4 14.25 -11.18 1.03
CA THR A 4 13.75 -9.81 0.84
C THR A 4 12.49 -9.74 -0.01
N PHE A 5 12.42 -10.54 -1.07
CA PHE A 5 11.29 -10.51 -1.99
C PHE A 5 10.06 -11.16 -1.37
N LYS A 6 10.26 -12.23 -0.58
CA LYS A 6 9.19 -12.87 0.19
C LYS A 6 8.65 -11.93 1.29
N ASP A 7 9.53 -11.24 2.00
CA ASP A 7 9.14 -10.31 3.06
C ASP A 7 8.44 -9.07 2.49
N LEU A 8 8.92 -8.56 1.35
CA LEU A 8 8.24 -7.52 0.58
C LEU A 8 6.83 -7.95 0.18
N LEU A 9 6.72 -9.14 -0.42
CA LEU A 9 5.44 -9.65 -0.89
C LEU A 9 4.48 -9.82 0.28
N MET A 10 4.91 -10.36 1.42
CA MET A 10 4.04 -10.46 2.60
C MET A 10 3.63 -9.08 3.14
N ALA A 11 4.57 -8.14 3.21
CA ALA A 11 4.31 -6.79 3.72
C ALA A 11 3.34 -5.99 2.83
N THR A 12 3.30 -6.26 1.52
CA THR A 12 2.32 -5.65 0.60
C THR A 12 1.01 -6.45 0.52
N LEU A 13 1.07 -7.77 0.49
CA LEU A 13 -0.10 -8.63 0.26
C LEU A 13 -1.07 -8.61 1.44
N ILE A 14 -0.58 -8.50 2.68
CA ILE A 14 -1.43 -8.41 3.88
C ILE A 14 -2.35 -7.17 3.83
N PRO A 15 -1.84 -5.93 3.67
CA PRO A 15 -2.69 -4.76 3.59
C PRO A 15 -3.57 -4.76 2.33
N LEU A 16 -3.04 -5.21 1.16
CA LEU A 16 -3.85 -5.33 -0.06
C LEU A 16 -5.00 -6.34 0.09
N GLY A 17 -4.75 -7.47 0.73
CA GLY A 17 -5.76 -8.50 0.98
C GLY A 17 -6.86 -8.02 1.93
N LEU A 18 -6.49 -7.34 3.02
CA LEU A 18 -7.45 -6.72 3.95
C LEU A 18 -8.34 -5.69 3.24
N MET A 19 -7.75 -4.88 2.35
CA MET A 19 -8.49 -3.88 1.59
C MET A 19 -9.46 -4.50 0.59
N LEU A 20 -9.07 -5.57 -0.10
CA LEU A 20 -9.98 -6.28 -1.00
C LEU A 20 -11.20 -6.83 -0.26
N VAL A 21 -11.02 -7.32 0.98
CA VAL A 21 -12.13 -7.77 1.81
C VAL A 21 -13.05 -6.60 2.19
N MET A 22 -12.49 -5.43 2.52
CA MET A 22 -13.28 -4.23 2.81
C MET A 22 -14.00 -3.67 1.57
N CYS A 23 -13.44 -3.81 0.38
CA CYS A 23 -14.13 -3.41 -0.85
C CYS A 23 -15.35 -4.29 -1.18
N ILE A 24 -15.42 -5.52 -0.66
CA ILE A 24 -16.59 -6.41 -0.85
C ILE A 24 -17.79 -5.97 -0.02
N THR A 25 -17.60 -5.19 1.06
CA THR A 25 -18.70 -4.80 1.95
C THR A 25 -19.60 -3.68 1.42
N GLY A 26 -19.36 -3.18 0.20
CA GLY A 26 -20.20 -2.18 -0.48
C GLY A 26 -19.51 -0.82 -0.66
N ASP A 27 -20.24 0.17 -1.18
CA ASP A 27 -19.74 1.51 -1.55
C ASP A 27 -19.02 2.25 -0.41
N GLU A 28 -19.58 2.19 0.81
CA GLU A 28 -18.96 2.82 1.99
C GLU A 28 -17.62 2.15 2.35
N GLY A 29 -17.50 0.84 2.09
CA GLY A 29 -16.28 0.07 2.31
C GLY A 29 -15.14 0.48 1.37
N ILE A 30 -15.46 0.85 0.13
CA ILE A 30 -14.47 1.31 -0.86
C ILE A 30 -13.85 2.64 -0.40
N LEU A 31 -14.67 3.58 0.06
CA LEU A 31 -14.20 4.89 0.52
C LEU A 31 -13.31 4.74 1.77
N LEU A 32 -13.74 3.91 2.73
CA LEU A 32 -13.04 3.69 3.97
C LEU A 32 -11.73 2.90 3.76
N ALA A 33 -11.74 1.93 2.84
CA ALA A 33 -10.55 1.22 2.39
C ALA A 33 -9.53 2.18 1.76
N GLY A 34 -9.99 3.11 0.91
CA GLY A 34 -9.13 4.11 0.30
C GLY A 34 -8.39 4.99 1.33
N ILE A 35 -9.12 5.51 2.32
CA ILE A 35 -8.55 6.35 3.39
C ILE A 35 -7.57 5.54 4.24
N ALA A 36 -7.97 4.33 4.65
CA ALA A 36 -7.14 3.47 5.49
C ALA A 36 -5.86 2.99 4.77
N MET A 37 -5.91 2.78 3.45
CA MET A 37 -4.74 2.41 2.64
C MET A 37 -3.74 3.57 2.54
N LEU A 38 -4.23 4.81 2.40
CA LEU A 38 -3.40 6.02 2.39
C LEU A 38 -2.68 6.20 3.73
N LEU A 39 -3.38 5.95 4.83
CA LEU A 39 -2.84 6.01 6.18
C LEU A 39 -1.81 4.90 6.44
N CYS A 40 -2.08 3.67 6.00
CA CYS A 40 -1.12 2.57 6.05
C CYS A 40 0.14 2.85 5.23
N ALA A 41 0.00 3.35 4.00
CA ALA A 41 1.12 3.70 3.15
C ALA A 41 1.97 4.81 3.80
N GLY A 42 1.34 5.86 4.34
CA GLY A 42 2.03 6.92 5.08
C GLY A 42 2.79 6.40 6.30
N ALA A 43 2.17 5.52 7.10
CA ALA A 43 2.83 4.88 8.23
C ALA A 43 4.02 4.02 7.81
N TYR A 44 3.90 3.25 6.73
CA TYR A 44 5.00 2.43 6.20
C TYR A 44 6.16 3.26 5.68
N VAL A 45 5.88 4.41 5.05
CA VAL A 45 6.92 5.37 4.63
C VAL A 45 7.63 5.94 5.86
N LEU A 46 6.89 6.44 6.86
CA LEU A 46 7.48 7.03 8.06
C LEU A 46 8.33 6.02 8.85
N ILE A 47 7.79 4.83 9.13
CA ILE A 47 8.50 3.78 9.85
C ILE A 47 9.70 3.29 9.02
N GLY A 48 9.53 3.12 7.71
CA GLY A 48 10.59 2.74 6.79
C GLY A 48 11.76 3.72 6.78
N ILE A 49 11.47 5.03 6.73
CA ILE A 49 12.47 6.10 6.78
C ILE A 49 13.20 6.12 8.12
N ILE A 50 12.49 6.02 9.25
CA ILE A 50 13.09 5.97 10.59
C ILE A 50 14.02 4.76 10.73
N CYS A 51 13.59 3.59 10.24
CA CYS A 51 14.40 2.37 10.31
C CYS A 51 15.67 2.45 9.44
N LEU A 52 15.56 3.11 8.28
CA LEU A 52 16.69 3.35 7.38
C LEU A 52 17.70 4.34 7.97
N LEU A 53 17.23 5.45 8.55
CA LEU A 53 18.06 6.48 9.15
C LEU A 53 18.74 6.02 10.44
N SER A 54 18.05 5.22 11.27
CA SER A 54 18.57 4.84 12.59
C SER A 54 19.51 3.64 12.54
N ALA A 55 19.21 2.61 11.75
CA ALA A 55 19.94 1.35 11.79
C ALA A 55 20.20 0.71 10.41
N ASN A 56 19.87 1.41 9.31
CA ASN A 56 20.04 0.93 7.93
C ASN A 56 19.56 -0.51 7.70
N THR A 57 18.49 -0.89 8.43
CA THR A 57 18.06 -2.27 8.48
C THR A 57 17.43 -2.70 7.17
N HIS A 58 17.58 -3.99 6.86
CA HIS A 58 16.93 -4.63 5.72
C HIS A 58 15.42 -4.39 5.71
N TRP A 59 14.78 -4.38 6.88
CA TRP A 59 13.34 -4.10 7.05
C TRP A 59 12.94 -2.68 6.65
N GLY A 60 13.80 -1.67 6.87
CA GLY A 60 13.52 -0.30 6.41
C GLY A 60 13.38 -0.20 4.89
N LYS A 61 14.25 -0.90 4.16
CA LYS A 61 14.19 -0.97 2.68
C LYS A 61 12.96 -1.72 2.20
N VAL A 62 12.61 -2.83 2.86
CA VAL A 62 11.42 -3.64 2.54
C VAL A 62 10.15 -2.81 2.75
N LEU A 63 10.04 -2.10 3.87
CA LEU A 63 8.87 -1.26 4.18
C LEU A 63 8.71 -0.12 3.17
N LEU A 64 9.79 0.58 2.82
CA LEU A 64 9.75 1.66 1.83
C LEU A 64 9.36 1.17 0.43
N LEU A 65 9.93 0.05 -0.01
CA LEU A 65 9.53 -0.58 -1.28
C LEU A 65 8.06 -1.02 -1.24
N SER A 66 7.60 -1.60 -0.13
CA SER A 66 6.20 -2.03 0.01
C SER A 66 5.23 -0.85 -0.03
N ALA A 67 5.56 0.28 0.60
CA ALA A 67 4.77 1.50 0.49
C ALA A 67 4.70 2.03 -0.95
N GLY A 68 5.83 1.99 -1.68
CA GLY A 68 5.86 2.36 -3.09
C GLY A 68 4.94 1.50 -3.96
N VAL A 69 4.92 0.19 -3.74
CA VAL A 69 3.99 -0.73 -4.45
C VAL A 69 2.54 -0.42 -4.10
N ILE A 70 2.22 -0.23 -2.82
CA ILE A 70 0.86 0.09 -2.37
C ILE A 70 0.39 1.41 -2.99
N LEU A 71 1.23 2.45 -2.98
CA LEU A 71 0.91 3.73 -3.60
C LEU A 71 0.74 3.62 -5.11
N LEU A 72 1.58 2.84 -5.80
CA LEU A 72 1.48 2.66 -7.25
C LEU A 72 0.16 1.96 -7.63
N VAL A 73 -0.21 0.92 -6.90
CA VAL A 73 -1.49 0.22 -7.10
C VAL A 73 -2.67 1.15 -6.76
N GLY A 74 -2.59 1.89 -5.65
CA GLY A 74 -3.60 2.88 -5.29
C GLY A 74 -3.79 3.94 -6.37
N PHE A 75 -2.70 4.54 -6.86
CA PHE A 75 -2.74 5.55 -7.91
C PHE A 75 -3.31 5.00 -9.22
N SER A 76 -2.95 3.76 -9.59
CA SER A 76 -3.51 3.09 -10.77
C SER A 76 -5.01 2.86 -10.62
N THR A 77 -5.48 2.51 -9.42
CA THR A 77 -6.90 2.28 -9.15
C THR A 77 -7.69 3.59 -9.22
N CYS A 78 -7.18 4.66 -8.63
CA CYS A 78 -7.76 6.01 -8.75
C CYS A 78 -7.81 6.48 -10.21
N GLY A 79 -6.74 6.24 -10.98
CA GLY A 79 -6.70 6.58 -12.41
C GLY A 79 -7.72 5.82 -13.25
N LEU A 80 -7.94 4.54 -12.97
CA LEU A 80 -8.99 3.74 -13.62
C LEU A 80 -10.39 4.24 -13.26
N ILE A 81 -10.62 4.62 -12.00
CA ILE A 81 -11.89 5.20 -11.55
C ILE A 81 -12.15 6.53 -12.25
N MET A 82 -11.15 7.44 -12.30
CA MET A 82 -11.28 8.72 -13.00
C MET A 82 -11.54 8.56 -14.50
N ASN A 83 -10.93 7.56 -15.14
CA ASN A 83 -11.18 7.24 -16.54
C ASN A 83 -12.60 6.69 -16.75
N GLY A 84 -13.06 5.79 -15.87
CA GLY A 84 -14.43 5.28 -15.88
C GLY A 84 -15.50 6.34 -15.58
N MET A 85 -15.14 7.40 -14.84
CA MET A 85 -16.00 8.56 -14.59
C MET A 85 -16.05 9.57 -15.74
N GLY A 86 -15.27 9.38 -16.82
CA GLY A 86 -15.39 10.18 -18.03
C GLY A 86 -15.08 11.67 -17.84
N PHE A 87 -14.02 12.03 -17.11
CA PHE A 87 -13.45 13.38 -17.21
C PHE A 87 -12.81 13.55 -18.60
N HIS A 88 -13.65 13.85 -19.59
CA HIS A 88 -13.32 14.61 -20.79
C HIS A 88 -13.62 16.09 -20.55
#